data_AF-A0A3D2SJ09-F1
#
_entry.id   AF-A0A3D2SJ09-F1
#
_cell.length_a   1.000
_cell.length_b   1.000
_cell.length_c   1.000
_cell.angle_alpha   90.00
_cell.angle_beta   90.00
_cell.angle_gamma   90.00
#
_symmetry.space_group_name_H-M   'P 1'
#
loop_
_entity.id
_entity.type
_entity.pdbx_description
1 polymer ?
#
loop_
_entity_poly.entity_id
_entity_poly.type
_entity_poly.pdbx_seq_one_letter_code
_entity_poly.pdbx_strand_id
1 'polypeptide(L)'
;MDKGNTFAEAISAIITYGWIIAIAMLGGLVKFIRRLNESKEPKPLKYIFLRFAGEMVISAFAGIITVLICLYWDFPIVLIGVLAGISGHLGGKAIDTFELIWKSIISGGKTQ
;
A
#
# COMPACT_ATOMS: atom_id res chain seq x y z
N MET A 1 -30.36 23.40 5.93
CA MET A 1 -29.25 22.46 5.68
C MET A 1 -27.97 23.27 5.90
N ASP A 2 -27.36 23.08 7.07
CA ASP A 2 -26.30 23.94 7.59
C ASP A 2 -24.95 23.57 6.96
N LYS A 3 -24.50 24.36 5.98
CA LYS A 3 -23.27 24.12 5.22
C LYS A 3 -22.01 24.20 6.10
N GLY A 4 -22.07 24.88 7.25
CA GLY A 4 -20.95 25.00 8.18
C GLY A 4 -20.57 23.65 8.79
N ASN A 5 -21.56 22.83 9.11
CA ASN A 5 -21.37 21.55 9.80
C ASN A 5 -20.83 20.49 8.84
N THR A 6 -21.35 20.46 7.62
CA THR A 6 -20.89 19.52 6.57
C THR A 6 -19.42 19.70 6.22
N PHE A 7 -18.91 20.95 6.20
CA PHE A 7 -17.50 21.19 5.90
C PHE A 7 -16.58 20.77 7.05
N ALA A 8 -16.98 21.04 8.30
CA ALA A 8 -16.23 20.61 9.47
C ALA A 8 -16.19 19.08 9.59
N GLU A 9 -17.30 18.40 9.34
CA GLU A 9 -17.39 16.93 9.32
C GLU A 9 -16.50 16.32 8.22
N ALA A 10 -16.49 16.93 7.03
CA ALA A 10 -15.62 16.48 5.94
C ALA A 10 -14.13 16.61 6.30
N ILE A 11 -13.73 17.72 6.92
CA ILE A 11 -12.35 17.91 7.40
C ILE A 11 -11.99 16.86 8.45
N SER A 12 -12.87 16.61 9.42
CA SER A 12 -12.64 15.59 10.43
C SER A 12 -12.49 14.20 9.81
N ALA A 13 -13.30 13.84 8.82
CA ALA A 13 -13.16 12.56 8.11
C ALA A 13 -11.84 12.47 7.33
N ILE A 14 -11.46 13.53 6.60
CA ILE A 14 -10.20 13.58 5.86
C ILE A 14 -9.01 13.45 6.80
N ILE A 15 -9.03 14.10 7.96
CA ILE A 15 -7.97 13.97 8.95
C ILE A 15 -7.95 12.54 9.48
N THR A 16 -9.08 12.02 9.97
CA THR A 16 -9.20 10.68 10.59
C THR A 16 -8.77 9.55 9.67
N TYR A 17 -9.08 9.62 8.38
CA TYR A 17 -8.69 8.56 7.43
C TYR A 17 -7.42 8.89 6.66
N GLY A 18 -7.07 10.17 6.53
CA GLY A 18 -5.92 10.63 5.75
C GLY A 18 -4.59 10.15 6.34
N TRP A 19 -4.43 10.17 7.66
CA TRP A 19 -3.21 9.64 8.30
C TRP A 19 -3.06 8.13 8.09
N ILE A 20 -4.16 7.38 8.00
CA ILE A 20 -4.15 5.93 7.76
C ILE A 20 -3.63 5.62 6.36
N ILE A 21 -4.13 6.35 5.36
CA ILE A 21 -3.65 6.22 3.98
C ILE A 21 -2.18 6.65 3.90
N ALA A 22 -1.77 7.70 4.61
CA ALA A 22 -0.37 8.12 4.68
C ALA A 22 0.52 7.01 5.27
N ILE A 23 0.11 6.36 6.37
CA ILE A 23 0.85 5.23 6.96
C ILE A 23 0.92 4.04 5.99
N ALA A 24 -0.17 3.72 5.29
CA ALA A 24 -0.17 2.69 4.26
C ALA A 24 0.83 3.00 3.14
N MET A 25 0.89 4.26 2.68
CA MET A 25 1.86 4.71 1.68
C MET A 25 3.30 4.67 2.20
N LEU A 26 3.55 5.04 3.47
CA LEU A 26 4.87 4.94 4.10
C LEU A 26 5.38 3.50 4.15
N GLY A 27 4.51 2.51 4.38
CA GLY A 27 4.86 1.10 4.32
C GLY A 27 5.47 0.69 2.96
N GLY A 28 4.87 1.17 1.86
CA GLY A 28 5.37 1.00 0.50
C GLY A 28 6.66 1.77 0.22
N LEU A 29 6.77 3.00 0.75
CA LEU A 29 8.00 3.80 0.63
C LEU A 29 9.20 3.12 1.30
N VAL A 30 9.04 2.54 2.49
CA VAL A 30 10.13 1.80 3.18
C VAL A 30 10.62 0.64 2.31
N LYS A 31 9.71 -0.07 1.65
CA LYS A 31 10.05 -1.15 0.72
C LYS A 31 10.82 -0.62 -0.48
N PHE A 32 10.38 0.48 -1.07
CA PHE A 32 11.04 1.13 -2.20
C PHE A 32 12.48 1.54 -1.85
N ILE A 33 12.68 2.21 -0.71
CA ILE A 33 14.00 2.64 -0.23
C ILE A 33 14.91 1.43 -0.06
N ARG A 34 14.40 0.34 0.53
CA ARG A 34 15.19 -0.89 0.71
C ARG A 34 15.65 -1.48 -0.63
N ARG A 35 14.75 -1.56 -1.61
CA ARG A 35 15.05 -2.04 -2.97
C ARG A 35 16.04 -1.14 -3.71
N LEU A 36 15.93 0.18 -3.52
CA LEU A 36 16.86 1.14 -4.11
C LEU A 36 18.26 0.98 -3.53
N ASN A 37 18.37 0.78 -2.21
CA ASN A 37 19.65 0.55 -1.53
C ASN A 37 20.28 -0.82 -1.88
N GLU A 38 19.48 -1.84 -2.18
CA GLU A 38 19.95 -3.17 -2.61
C GLU A 38 20.35 -3.22 -4.11
N SER A 39 19.99 -2.20 -4.90
CA SER A 39 20.25 -2.19 -6.35
C SER A 39 21.71 -1.85 -6.65
N LYS A 40 22.42 -2.79 -7.30
CA LYS A 40 23.85 -2.65 -7.64
C LYS A 40 24.12 -1.89 -8.94
N GLU A 41 23.11 -1.73 -9.80
CA GLU A 41 23.23 -1.09 -11.10
C GLU A 41 22.50 0.26 -11.13
N PRO A 42 23.15 1.35 -11.58
CA PRO A 42 22.50 2.64 -11.71
C PRO A 42 21.44 2.59 -12.81
N LYS A 43 20.17 2.77 -12.42
CA LYS A 43 19.05 2.86 -13.35
C LYS A 43 18.75 4.33 -13.68
N PRO A 44 18.22 4.62 -14.89
CA PRO A 44 17.84 5.99 -15.24
C PRO A 44 16.76 6.53 -14.29
N LEU A 45 16.86 7.83 -13.91
CA LEU A 45 15.93 8.46 -12.96
C LEU A 45 14.45 8.26 -13.32
N LYS A 46 14.11 8.32 -14.61
CA LYS A 46 12.74 8.10 -15.10
C LYS A 46 12.18 6.73 -14.70
N TYR A 47 13.01 5.69 -14.77
CA TYR A 47 12.63 4.34 -14.36
C TYR A 47 12.41 4.26 -12.84
N ILE A 48 13.29 4.88 -12.07
CA ILE A 48 13.20 4.91 -10.61
C ILE A 48 11.91 5.62 -10.16
N PHE A 49 11.57 6.75 -10.78
CA PHE A 49 10.35 7.49 -10.48
C PHE A 49 9.09 6.71 -10.87
N LEU A 50 9.07 6.07 -12.05
CA LEU A 50 7.93 5.25 -12.46
C LEU A 50 7.75 4.03 -11.53
N ARG A 51 8.86 3.40 -11.12
CA ARG A 51 8.86 2.30 -10.15
C ARG A 51 8.31 2.76 -8.80
N PHE A 52 8.75 3.93 -8.32
CA PHE A 52 8.27 4.53 -7.09
C PHE A 52 6.76 4.79 -7.15
N ALA A 53 6.29 5.46 -8.20
CA ALA A 53 4.87 5.73 -8.38
C ALA A 53 4.04 4.45 -8.40
N GLY A 54 4.50 3.41 -9.12
CA GLY A 54 3.86 2.09 -9.12
C GLY A 54 3.80 1.46 -7.73
N GLU A 55 4.89 1.48 -6.96
CA GLU A 55 4.92 0.95 -5.59
C GLU A 55 3.99 1.74 -4.66
N MET A 56 3.90 3.07 -4.81
CA MET A 56 2.98 3.90 -4.03
C MET A 56 1.51 3.61 -4.36
N VAL A 57 1.16 3.44 -5.65
CA VAL A 57 -0.21 3.06 -6.06
C VAL A 57 -0.61 1.70 -5.49
N ILE A 58 0.26 0.70 -5.60
CA ILE A 58 0.00 -0.65 -5.06
C ILE A 58 -0.13 -0.61 -3.53
N SER A 59 0.73 0.17 -2.85
CA SER A 59 0.69 0.33 -1.39
C SER A 59 -0.59 1.01 -0.92
N ALA A 60 -1.00 2.08 -1.60
CA ALA A 60 -2.26 2.77 -1.32
C ALA A 60 -3.46 1.85 -1.54
N PHE A 61 -3.48 1.09 -2.65
CA PHE A 61 -4.54 0.13 -2.95
C PHE A 61 -4.67 -0.96 -1.86
N ALA A 62 -3.56 -1.59 -1.47
CA ALA A 62 -3.55 -2.59 -0.40
C ALA A 62 -4.01 -2.00 0.95
N GLY A 63 -3.54 -0.79 1.26
CA GLY A 63 -3.96 -0.04 2.44
C GLY A 63 -5.46 0.22 2.46
N ILE A 64 -6.03 0.74 1.36
CA ILE A 64 -7.46 1.04 1.24
C ILE A 64 -8.31 -0.22 1.43
N ILE A 65 -7.95 -1.33 0.77
CA ILE A 65 -8.65 -2.60 0.95
C ILE A 65 -8.65 -3.02 2.42
N THR A 66 -7.50 -2.91 3.09
CA THR A 66 -7.37 -3.26 4.50
C THR A 66 -8.24 -2.37 5.39
N VAL A 67 -8.28 -1.06 5.12
CA VAL A 67 -9.17 -0.12 5.81
C VAL A 67 -10.63 -0.52 5.65
N LEU A 68 -11.07 -0.81 4.43
CA LEU A 68 -12.46 -1.21 4.14
C LEU A 68 -12.85 -2.48 4.89
N ILE A 69 -11.98 -3.49 4.92
CA ILE A 69 -12.22 -4.74 5.66
C ILE A 69 -12.28 -4.49 7.16
N CYS A 70 -11.34 -3.71 7.70
CA CYS A 70 -11.29 -3.44 9.14
C CYS A 70 -12.48 -2.58 9.60
N LEU A 71 -12.94 -1.65 8.76
CA LEU A 71 -14.18 -0.90 9.01
C LEU A 71 -15.41 -1.81 8.99
N TYR A 72 -15.47 -2.77 8.07
CA TYR A 72 -16.57 -3.76 8.04
C TYR A 72 -16.62 -4.62 9.32
N TRP A 73 -15.47 -4.84 9.97
CA TRP A 73 -15.38 -5.59 11.23
C TRP A 73 -15.34 -4.72 12.49
N ASP A 74 -15.60 -3.42 12.38
CA ASP A 74 -15.63 -2.49 13.52
C ASP A 74 -14.32 -2.48 14.34
N PHE A 75 -13.18 -2.61 13.67
CA PHE A 75 -11.88 -2.58 14.33
C PHE A 75 -11.55 -1.18 14.88
N PRO A 76 -10.80 -1.08 15.99
CA PRO A 76 -10.39 0.22 16.52
C PRO A 76 -9.47 0.95 15.53
N ILE A 77 -9.71 2.25 15.33
CA ILE A 77 -9.07 3.07 14.28
C ILE A 77 -7.52 3.01 14.28
N VAL A 78 -6.92 2.90 15.46
CA VAL A 78 -5.45 2.76 15.62
C VAL A 78 -4.97 1.45 14.99
N LEU A 79 -5.69 0.35 15.23
CA LEU A 79 -5.38 -0.95 14.65
C LEU A 79 -5.59 -0.96 13.14
N ILE A 80 -6.63 -0.27 12.65
CA ILE A 80 -6.83 -0.05 11.21
C ILE A 80 -5.60 0.62 10.59
N GLY A 81 -5.08 1.68 11.22
CA GLY A 81 -3.85 2.36 10.80
C GLY A 81 -2.64 1.43 10.70
N VAL A 82 -2.41 0.62 11.74
CA VAL A 82 -1.31 -0.35 11.80
C VAL A 82 -1.44 -1.40 10.69
N LEU A 83 -2.62 -2.01 10.55
CA LEU A 83 -2.89 -3.04 9.54
C LEU A 83 -2.77 -2.46 8.13
N ALA A 84 -3.27 -1.24 7.89
CA ALA A 84 -3.11 -0.56 6.61
C ALA A 84 -1.62 -0.34 6.28
N GLY A 85 -0.80 0.09 7.25
CA GLY A 85 0.65 0.20 7.11
C GLY A 85 1.35 -1.11 6.74
N ILE A 86 1.03 -2.19 7.47
CA ILE A 86 1.58 -3.53 7.21
C ILE A 86 1.16 -4.00 5.81
N SER A 87 -0.11 -3.85 5.45
CA SER A 87 -0.63 -4.25 4.16
C SER A 87 0.02 -3.48 3.01
N GLY A 88 0.30 -2.18 3.18
CA GLY A 88 1.02 -1.36 2.20
C GLY A 88 2.46 -1.85 1.99
N HIS A 89 3.16 -2.18 3.07
CA HIS A 89 4.50 -2.78 3.00
C HIS A 89 4.51 -4.12 2.26
N LEU A 90 3.48 -4.96 2.50
CA LEU A 90 3.35 -6.28 1.90
C LEU A 90 2.80 -6.26 0.47
N GLY A 91 1.99 -5.27 0.09
CA GLY A 91 1.17 -5.26 -1.12
C GLY A 91 1.97 -5.50 -2.40
N GLY A 92 3.10 -4.79 -2.57
CA GLY A 92 3.92 -5.01 -3.76
C GLY A 92 4.63 -6.36 -3.77
N LYS A 93 4.85 -7.01 -2.62
CA LYS A 93 5.48 -8.36 -2.54
C LYS A 93 4.44 -9.45 -2.79
N ALA A 94 3.19 -9.19 -2.42
CA ALA A 94 2.08 -10.11 -2.66
C ALA A 94 1.88 -10.35 -4.16
N ILE A 95 1.93 -9.29 -4.99
CA ILE A 95 1.82 -9.41 -6.46
C ILE A 95 2.99 -10.23 -7.03
N ASP A 96 4.23 -9.89 -6.67
CA ASP A 96 5.43 -10.63 -7.10
C ASP A 96 5.35 -12.12 -6.70
N THR A 97 4.90 -12.40 -5.46
CA THR A 97 4.76 -13.78 -4.93
C THR A 97 3.62 -14.52 -5.63
N PHE A 98 2.51 -13.85 -5.90
CA PHE A 98 1.39 -14.43 -6.63
C PHE A 98 1.81 -14.81 -8.06
N GLU A 99 2.56 -13.94 -8.75
CA GLU A 99 3.10 -14.26 -10.07
C GLU A 99 4.01 -15.50 -10.03
N LEU A 100 4.86 -15.62 -9.02
CA LEU A 100 5.75 -16.78 -8.84
C LEU A 100 4.97 -18.07 -8.57
N ILE A 101 3.98 -18.03 -7.67
CA ILE A 101 3.11 -19.17 -7.37
C ILE A 101 2.34 -19.58 -8.64
N TRP A 102 1.75 -18.61 -9.35
CA TRP A 102 1.00 -18.85 -10.58
C TRP A 102 1.86 -19.48 -11.66
N LYS A 103 3.08 -18.98 -11.87
CA LYS A 103 4.07 -19.58 -12.78
C LYS A 103 4.45 -21.00 -12.37
N SER A 104 4.64 -21.26 -11.08
CA SER A 104 4.96 -22.59 -10.55
C SER A 104 3.83 -23.60 -10.76
N ILE A 105 2.58 -23.17 -10.56
CA ILE A 105 1.38 -23.99 -10.80
C ILE A 105 1.23 -24.29 -12.30
N ILE A 106 1.38 -23.29 -13.17
CA ILE A 106 1.24 -23.48 -14.63
C ILE A 106 2.41 -24.26 -15.23
N SER A 107 3.64 -24.11 -14.71
CA SER A 107 4.82 -24.85 -15.21
C SER A 107 4.95 -26.27 -14.65
N GLY A 108 4.05 -26.68 -13.74
CA GLY A 108 4.08 -28.01 -13.13
C GLY A 108 5.36 -28.29 -12.34
N GLY A 109 5.94 -27.27 -11.70
CA GLY A 109 7.14 -27.43 -10.85
C GLY A 109 8.47 -27.57 -11.61
N LYS A 110 8.54 -27.22 -12.91
CA LYS A 110 9.81 -27.10 -13.63
C LYS A 110 10.27 -25.65 -13.64
N THR A 111 10.85 -25.20 -12.53
CA THR A 111 11.63 -23.97 -12.50
C THR A 111 13.10 -24.37 -12.58
N GLN A 112 13.74 -24.07 -13.72
CA GLN A 112 15.21 -24.10 -13.84
C GLN A 112 15.80 -22.92 -13.06
#